data_AF-A0A0B4N082-F1
#
_entry.id   AF-A0A0B4N082-F1
#
_cell.length_a   1.000
_cell.length_b   1.000
_cell.length_c   1.000
_cell.angle_alpha   90.00
_cell.angle_beta   90.00
_cell.angle_gamma   90.00
#
_symmetry.space_group_name_H-M   'P 1'
#
loop_
_entity.id
_entity.type
_entity.pdbx_description
1 polymer ?
#
loop_
_entity_poly.entity_id
_entity_poly.type
_entity_poly.pdbx_seq_one_letter_code
_entity_poly.pdbx_strand_id
1 'polypeptide(L)'
;MISLKITEACADNDFVWTLNFQDYLEIHNDGNIDVNLRDFQLTVGKKTVPLPDAAVKAGAYHVLICDGKSIPKLSKSGCAVSILDENGRTMDAVVLPACKNQVWLRESGLGYVPSPGFANDSQGAGAWYESVRDDLIIGEALSANFIAYQGKERGADALEICNAGQEPIRLSDYYLSDDRKELRKFRLPNVTLAPGECRVFLCTDEAADRSHTGFKLSSGGEQVYLTKGTGVTDALNLPPLPLDVSYGRRDGVPGYFAQPTLGGANTSALYGRVADQPVISVPSSGGHTGAFTVAITGEGPLYYTTDGSTPTRESARYTKPITIEDTATLRAVSMPQDAVPSRAATAEYRFDTDQYTLPTVIISLDRDYMTNRSYGLLHNTEDRGLEVPAEVVFLNPDGSLRFSQACGLSIAGQTSRTKENKGWKVSFRNKYGEDMLKDRVFDDLDVDSFDSLVFRLGTTGNPIHDILGTAVGAGEMEDVLYQHYRPVNLFIGRAFYGVYYLREHVNANFIVNHLGGAENQVDMVYCVDETKIGSGDDWLALVNYCQTHDLADQACYDHVAQQINVQS
;
A
#
# COMPACT_ATOMS: atom_id res chain seq x y z
N MET A 1 -28.54 -38.43 -1.28
CA MET A 1 -28.92 -37.29 -0.43
C MET A 1 -28.73 -36.04 -1.25
N ILE A 2 -29.75 -35.16 -1.25
CA ILE A 2 -29.64 -33.80 -1.77
C ILE A 2 -28.75 -33.01 -0.81
N SER A 3 -27.74 -32.34 -1.33
CA SER A 3 -26.92 -31.42 -0.55
C SER A 3 -26.42 -30.32 -1.47
N LEU A 4 -26.65 -29.07 -1.05
CA LEU A 4 -26.26 -27.87 -1.77
C LEU A 4 -25.49 -26.97 -0.80
N LYS A 5 -24.34 -26.47 -1.23
CA LYS A 5 -23.47 -25.62 -0.42
C LYS A 5 -23.12 -24.35 -1.17
N ILE A 6 -23.16 -23.22 -0.46
CA ILE A 6 -22.62 -21.95 -0.96
C ILE A 6 -21.11 -21.99 -0.83
N THR A 7 -20.35 -22.08 -1.91
CA THR A 7 -18.90 -22.37 -1.83
C THR A 7 -18.01 -21.18 -2.14
N GLU A 8 -18.48 -20.27 -2.99
CA GLU A 8 -17.76 -19.06 -3.40
C GLU A 8 -18.74 -17.89 -3.52
N ALA A 9 -18.29 -16.68 -3.20
CA ALA A 9 -19.08 -15.47 -3.36
C ALA A 9 -18.17 -14.27 -3.62
N CYS A 10 -18.58 -13.38 -4.52
CA CYS A 10 -17.89 -12.12 -4.77
C CYS A 10 -18.92 -10.98 -4.78
N ALA A 11 -18.79 -10.07 -3.82
CA ALA A 11 -19.53 -8.81 -3.78
C ALA A 11 -18.59 -7.66 -4.13
N ASP A 12 -19.09 -6.63 -4.81
CA ASP A 12 -18.27 -5.55 -5.37
C ASP A 12 -17.24 -6.10 -6.38
N ASN A 13 -17.72 -6.99 -7.27
CA ASN A 13 -16.87 -7.69 -8.22
C ASN A 13 -16.29 -6.76 -9.30
N ASP A 14 -15.03 -6.37 -9.14
CA ASP A 14 -14.31 -5.54 -10.11
C ASP A 14 -13.21 -6.30 -10.89
N PHE A 15 -13.09 -7.62 -10.74
CA PHE A 15 -11.99 -8.40 -11.36
C PHE A 15 -12.41 -9.67 -12.10
N VAL A 16 -13.61 -10.23 -11.90
CA VAL A 16 -14.10 -11.37 -12.69
C VAL A 16 -14.79 -10.83 -13.95
N TRP A 17 -13.99 -10.45 -14.95
CA TRP A 17 -14.44 -9.76 -16.16
C TRP A 17 -15.41 -10.60 -17.02
N THR A 18 -15.31 -11.91 -16.93
CA THR A 18 -16.15 -12.88 -17.66
C THR A 18 -17.61 -12.85 -17.23
N LEU A 19 -17.88 -12.38 -16.01
CA LEU A 19 -19.22 -12.16 -15.48
C LEU A 19 -19.67 -10.71 -15.62
N ASN A 20 -19.02 -9.92 -16.49
CA ASN A 20 -19.26 -8.48 -16.67
C ASN A 20 -19.27 -7.71 -15.35
N PHE A 21 -18.37 -8.07 -14.42
CA PHE A 21 -18.22 -7.39 -13.13
C PHE A 21 -19.51 -7.39 -12.28
N GLN A 22 -20.39 -8.39 -12.48
CA GLN A 22 -21.54 -8.58 -11.62
C GLN A 22 -21.14 -9.36 -10.37
N ASP A 23 -21.75 -9.00 -9.24
CA ASP A 23 -21.70 -9.82 -8.04
C ASP A 23 -22.18 -11.24 -8.35
N TYR A 24 -21.59 -12.25 -7.72
CA TYR A 24 -22.01 -13.63 -7.93
C TYR A 24 -21.90 -14.48 -6.66
N LEU A 25 -22.64 -15.58 -6.69
CA LEU A 25 -22.65 -16.63 -5.69
C LEU A 25 -22.49 -17.98 -6.39
N GLU A 26 -21.66 -18.86 -5.86
CA GLU A 26 -21.51 -20.22 -6.34
C GLU A 26 -22.21 -21.21 -5.41
N ILE A 27 -22.92 -22.16 -6.03
CA ILE A 27 -23.53 -23.30 -5.36
C ILE A 27 -22.85 -24.57 -5.86
N HIS A 28 -22.34 -25.38 -4.94
CA HIS A 28 -21.86 -26.74 -5.20
C HIS A 28 -22.92 -27.77 -4.78
N ASN A 29 -23.25 -28.69 -5.68
CA ASN A 29 -24.01 -29.89 -5.33
C ASN A 29 -23.06 -30.97 -4.79
N ASP A 30 -22.78 -30.93 -3.49
CA ASP A 30 -21.96 -31.95 -2.79
C ASP A 30 -22.75 -33.24 -2.48
N GLY A 31 -24.01 -33.32 -2.96
CA GLY A 31 -24.82 -34.53 -2.93
C GLY A 31 -24.39 -35.60 -3.93
N ASN A 32 -25.11 -36.72 -3.92
CA ASN A 32 -24.87 -37.85 -4.83
C ASN A 32 -25.98 -38.06 -5.87
N ILE A 33 -26.87 -37.07 -6.03
CA ILE A 33 -27.90 -37.06 -7.05
C ILE A 33 -27.96 -35.70 -7.73
N ASP A 34 -28.39 -35.67 -8.98
CA ASP A 34 -28.66 -34.43 -9.70
C ASP A 34 -29.86 -33.71 -9.06
N VAL A 35 -29.82 -32.38 -9.08
CA VAL A 35 -30.87 -31.52 -8.53
C VAL A 35 -31.26 -30.45 -9.53
N ASN A 36 -32.47 -29.90 -9.42
CA ASN A 36 -32.87 -28.71 -10.16
C ASN A 36 -33.04 -27.54 -9.19
N LEU A 37 -32.35 -26.43 -9.45
CA LEU A 37 -32.36 -25.27 -8.57
C LEU A 37 -33.76 -24.63 -8.42
N ARG A 38 -34.70 -24.82 -9.36
CA ARG A 38 -36.08 -24.29 -9.23
C ARG A 38 -36.84 -24.82 -8.02
N ASP A 39 -36.41 -25.95 -7.47
CA ASP A 39 -37.02 -26.59 -6.31
C ASP A 39 -36.52 -25.97 -4.99
N PHE A 40 -35.69 -24.92 -5.07
CA PHE A 40 -35.04 -24.26 -3.93
C PHE A 40 -35.23 -22.74 -3.98
N GLN A 41 -34.96 -22.10 -2.84
CA GLN A 41 -35.00 -20.64 -2.70
C GLN A 41 -33.68 -20.13 -2.14
N LEU A 42 -33.34 -18.89 -2.47
CA LEU A 42 -32.19 -18.18 -1.91
C LEU A 42 -32.66 -17.01 -1.07
N THR A 43 -32.15 -16.92 0.15
CA THR A 43 -32.30 -15.73 0.99
C THR A 43 -30.98 -14.98 1.05
N VAL A 44 -31.02 -13.67 0.76
CA VAL A 44 -29.89 -12.74 0.92
C VAL A 44 -30.35 -11.61 1.84
N GLY A 45 -29.76 -11.53 3.03
CA GLY A 45 -30.21 -10.62 4.08
C GLY A 45 -31.66 -10.90 4.48
N LYS A 46 -32.58 -10.02 4.09
CA LYS A 46 -34.02 -10.13 4.38
C LYS A 46 -34.88 -10.51 3.17
N LYS A 47 -34.27 -10.68 1.99
CA LYS A 47 -34.99 -10.95 0.73
C LYS A 47 -34.85 -12.41 0.36
N THR A 48 -35.97 -13.08 0.15
CA THR A 48 -36.03 -14.46 -0.33
C THR A 48 -36.58 -14.49 -1.75
N VAL A 49 -35.90 -15.18 -2.65
CA VAL A 49 -36.28 -15.34 -4.06
C VAL A 49 -36.21 -16.82 -4.47
N PRO A 50 -37.04 -17.28 -5.42
CA PRO A 50 -36.84 -18.59 -6.03
C PRO A 50 -35.52 -18.62 -6.81
N LEU A 51 -34.86 -19.77 -6.83
CA LEU A 51 -33.69 -20.00 -7.68
C LEU A 51 -34.13 -20.36 -9.13
N PRO A 52 -33.23 -20.18 -10.14
CA PRO A 52 -33.58 -20.41 -11.55
C PRO A 52 -33.82 -21.89 -11.88
N ASP A 53 -34.55 -22.16 -12.97
CA ASP A 53 -34.65 -23.52 -13.53
C ASP A 53 -33.31 -23.91 -14.18
N ALA A 54 -32.48 -24.58 -13.38
CA ALA A 54 -31.14 -25.01 -13.75
C ALA A 54 -30.81 -26.35 -13.10
N ALA A 55 -30.49 -27.35 -13.92
CA ALA A 55 -30.02 -28.65 -13.44
C ALA A 55 -28.55 -28.56 -13.01
N VAL A 56 -28.25 -29.03 -11.80
CA VAL A 56 -26.89 -29.11 -11.25
C VAL A 56 -26.59 -30.57 -10.94
N LYS A 57 -25.64 -31.13 -11.68
CA LYS A 57 -25.24 -32.53 -11.51
C LYS A 57 -24.58 -32.76 -10.16
N ALA A 58 -24.63 -33.98 -9.65
CA ALA A 58 -23.85 -34.37 -8.48
C ALA A 58 -22.35 -34.03 -8.68
N GLY A 59 -21.76 -33.34 -7.72
CA GLY A 59 -20.37 -32.84 -7.74
C GLY A 59 -20.11 -31.63 -8.64
N ALA A 60 -21.15 -31.03 -9.23
CA ALA A 60 -21.00 -29.86 -10.10
C ALA A 60 -21.25 -28.54 -9.34
N TYR A 61 -20.62 -27.48 -9.86
CA TYR A 61 -20.73 -26.11 -9.39
C TYR A 61 -21.67 -25.32 -10.31
N HIS A 62 -22.38 -24.36 -9.75
CA HIS A 62 -23.28 -23.47 -10.48
C HIS A 62 -23.14 -22.04 -10.00
N VAL A 63 -22.91 -21.12 -10.93
CA VAL A 63 -22.71 -19.69 -10.65
C VAL A 63 -24.03 -18.94 -10.85
N LEU A 64 -24.47 -18.24 -9.81
CA LEU A 64 -25.62 -17.35 -9.80
C LEU A 64 -25.17 -15.90 -9.87
N ILE A 65 -25.65 -15.17 -10.87
CA ILE A 65 -25.43 -13.73 -10.98
C ILE A 65 -26.38 -12.97 -10.06
N CYS A 66 -25.82 -12.20 -9.14
CA CYS A 66 -26.54 -11.36 -8.18
C CYS A 66 -26.82 -9.98 -8.80
N ASP A 67 -27.69 -9.94 -9.82
CA ASP A 67 -28.02 -8.75 -10.62
C ASP A 67 -28.86 -7.68 -9.88
N GLY A 68 -29.36 -7.99 -8.70
CA GLY A 68 -30.28 -7.15 -7.92
C GLY A 68 -31.73 -7.15 -8.39
N LYS A 69 -32.04 -7.90 -9.46
CA LYS A 69 -33.39 -8.05 -10.04
C LYS A 69 -33.93 -9.46 -9.77
N SER A 70 -33.26 -10.46 -10.35
CA SER A 70 -33.61 -11.87 -10.26
C SER A 70 -33.06 -12.46 -8.96
N ILE A 71 -31.79 -12.17 -8.69
CA ILE A 71 -31.10 -12.55 -7.45
C ILE A 71 -30.66 -11.26 -6.75
N PRO A 72 -30.96 -11.07 -5.45
CA PRO A 72 -30.54 -9.87 -4.73
C PRO A 72 -29.02 -9.64 -4.79
N LYS A 73 -28.60 -8.39 -4.89
CA LYS A 73 -27.17 -8.03 -4.77
C LYS A 73 -26.62 -8.44 -3.41
N LEU A 74 -25.34 -8.79 -3.41
CA LEU A 74 -24.59 -9.03 -2.19
C LEU A 74 -24.17 -7.69 -1.57
N SER A 75 -24.09 -7.63 -0.25
CA SER A 75 -23.65 -6.43 0.46
C SER A 75 -22.14 -6.50 0.65
N LYS A 76 -21.41 -5.48 0.17
CA LYS A 76 -19.96 -5.35 0.42
C LYS A 76 -19.59 -5.18 1.88
N SER A 77 -20.55 -4.74 2.72
CA SER A 77 -20.38 -4.68 4.18
C SER A 77 -20.63 -6.03 4.87
N GLY A 78 -20.84 -7.10 4.09
CA GLY A 78 -21.21 -8.42 4.57
C GLY A 78 -22.73 -8.62 4.59
N CYS A 79 -23.15 -9.89 4.44
CA CYS A 79 -24.55 -10.30 4.52
C CYS A 79 -24.71 -11.79 4.82
N ALA A 80 -25.81 -12.15 5.48
CA ALA A 80 -26.22 -13.55 5.59
C ALA A 80 -26.84 -14.05 4.27
N VAL A 81 -26.48 -15.26 3.86
CA VAL A 81 -27.01 -15.93 2.67
C VAL A 81 -27.41 -17.36 3.05
N SER A 82 -28.58 -17.81 2.62
CA SER A 82 -29.03 -19.19 2.87
C SER A 82 -29.82 -19.79 1.72
N ILE A 83 -29.61 -21.08 1.47
CA ILE A 83 -30.41 -21.90 0.55
C ILE A 83 -31.51 -22.59 1.36
N LEU A 84 -32.74 -22.53 0.87
CA LEU A 84 -33.91 -23.17 1.45
C LEU A 84 -34.47 -24.24 0.51
N ASP A 85 -35.01 -25.33 1.05
CA ASP A 85 -35.78 -26.31 0.29
C ASP A 85 -37.18 -25.79 -0.09
N GLU A 86 -37.93 -26.58 -0.86
CA GLU A 86 -39.32 -26.27 -1.28
C GLU A 86 -40.28 -25.99 -0.10
N ASN A 87 -39.95 -26.47 1.09
CA ASN A 87 -40.75 -26.30 2.31
C ASN A 87 -40.23 -25.15 3.20
N GLY A 88 -39.23 -24.38 2.74
CA GLY A 88 -38.62 -23.27 3.47
C GLY A 88 -37.63 -23.70 4.55
N ARG A 89 -37.19 -24.97 4.59
CA ARG A 89 -36.17 -25.42 5.54
C ARG A 89 -34.78 -25.04 5.03
N THR A 90 -33.94 -24.53 5.91
CA THR A 90 -32.55 -24.19 5.58
C THR A 90 -31.75 -25.45 5.23
N MET A 91 -31.23 -25.48 4.01
CA MET A 91 -30.29 -26.49 3.53
C MET A 91 -28.85 -26.12 3.87
N ASP A 92 -28.52 -24.85 3.69
CA ASP A 92 -27.20 -24.31 3.95
C ASP A 92 -27.30 -22.80 4.22
N ALA A 93 -26.40 -22.29 5.04
CA ALA A 93 -26.37 -20.88 5.40
C ALA A 93 -24.94 -20.44 5.72
N VAL A 94 -24.58 -19.24 5.28
CA VAL A 94 -23.30 -18.60 5.52
C VAL A 94 -23.50 -17.13 5.87
N VAL A 95 -22.53 -16.56 6.58
CA VAL A 95 -22.43 -15.11 6.77
C VAL A 95 -21.21 -14.64 5.99
N LEU A 96 -21.45 -13.96 4.88
CA LEU A 96 -20.39 -13.38 4.08
C LEU A 96 -19.79 -12.20 4.87
N PRO A 97 -18.46 -12.15 5.06
CA PRO A 97 -17.80 -11.04 5.71
C PRO A 97 -17.87 -9.78 4.82
N ALA A 98 -17.55 -8.62 5.40
CA ALA A 98 -17.27 -7.45 4.58
C ALA A 98 -16.07 -7.73 3.68
N CYS A 99 -16.19 -7.40 2.40
CA CYS A 99 -15.14 -7.61 1.41
C CYS A 99 -14.91 -6.32 0.63
N LYS A 100 -13.67 -6.12 0.23
CA LYS A 100 -13.26 -5.08 -0.70
C LYS A 100 -12.27 -5.72 -1.64
N ASN A 101 -12.59 -5.81 -2.92
CA ASN A 101 -11.68 -6.36 -3.94
C ASN A 101 -11.24 -7.80 -3.64
N GLN A 102 -12.11 -8.60 -3.04
CA GLN A 102 -11.80 -9.96 -2.58
C GLN A 102 -12.95 -10.90 -2.95
N VAL A 103 -12.60 -12.16 -3.17
CA VAL A 103 -13.55 -13.26 -3.27
C VAL A 103 -13.59 -14.00 -1.94
N TRP A 104 -14.77 -14.39 -1.49
CA TRP A 104 -14.96 -15.27 -0.36
C TRP A 104 -15.06 -16.71 -0.83
N LEU A 105 -14.25 -17.60 -0.24
CA LEU A 105 -14.33 -19.05 -0.38
C LEU A 105 -14.72 -19.66 0.96
N ARG A 106 -15.59 -20.68 0.95
CA ARG A 106 -16.09 -21.30 2.19
C ARG A 106 -14.98 -21.78 3.13
N GLU A 107 -14.00 -22.49 2.57
CA GLU A 107 -12.97 -23.18 3.37
C GLU A 107 -11.78 -22.27 3.70
N SER A 108 -11.54 -21.21 2.92
CA SER A 108 -10.34 -20.36 3.04
C SER A 108 -10.65 -18.91 3.41
N GLY A 109 -11.92 -18.52 3.48
CA GLY A 109 -12.32 -17.15 3.79
C GLY A 109 -12.06 -16.19 2.63
N LEU A 110 -11.69 -14.95 2.96
CA LEU A 110 -11.41 -13.92 1.96
C LEU A 110 -10.04 -14.12 1.31
N GLY A 111 -10.02 -14.05 -0.01
CA GLY A 111 -8.81 -14.11 -0.82
C GLY A 111 -8.97 -13.32 -2.12
N TYR A 112 -8.04 -13.54 -3.04
CA TYR A 112 -7.95 -12.78 -4.30
C TYR A 112 -8.10 -13.68 -5.54
N VAL A 113 -8.34 -14.98 -5.34
CA VAL A 113 -8.29 -16.00 -6.38
C VAL A 113 -9.69 -16.59 -6.60
N PRO A 114 -10.41 -16.15 -7.64
CA PRO A 114 -11.75 -16.66 -7.95
C PRO A 114 -11.66 -17.99 -8.72
N SER A 115 -12.71 -18.80 -8.64
CA SER A 115 -12.82 -20.08 -9.36
C SER A 115 -14.25 -20.38 -9.83
N PRO A 116 -15.00 -19.41 -10.39
CA PRO A 116 -16.43 -19.54 -10.60
C PRO A 116 -16.76 -20.68 -11.59
N GLY A 117 -17.52 -21.65 -11.11
CA GLY A 117 -17.94 -22.85 -11.84
C GLY A 117 -16.94 -24.01 -11.74
N PHE A 118 -15.88 -23.88 -10.94
CA PHE A 118 -14.82 -24.86 -10.77
C PHE A 118 -14.58 -25.14 -9.28
N ALA A 119 -13.71 -26.11 -8.98
CA ALA A 119 -13.34 -26.39 -7.60
C ALA A 119 -12.65 -25.18 -6.95
N ASN A 120 -12.99 -24.88 -5.68
CA ASN A 120 -12.43 -23.75 -4.94
C ASN A 120 -11.03 -24.05 -4.36
N ASP A 121 -10.16 -24.55 -5.23
CA ASP A 121 -8.75 -24.82 -4.96
C ASP A 121 -7.88 -24.26 -6.10
N SER A 122 -6.56 -24.35 -5.95
CA SER A 122 -5.63 -23.83 -6.96
C SER A 122 -5.82 -24.48 -8.34
N GLN A 123 -6.22 -25.75 -8.39
CA GLN A 123 -6.41 -26.45 -9.66
C GLN A 123 -7.67 -25.95 -10.37
N GLY A 124 -8.77 -25.77 -9.64
CA GLY A 124 -10.01 -25.23 -10.19
C GLY A 124 -9.88 -23.75 -10.57
N ALA A 125 -9.17 -22.94 -9.80
CA ALA A 125 -8.85 -21.56 -10.17
C ALA A 125 -8.03 -21.47 -11.47
N GLY A 126 -7.00 -22.30 -11.60
CA GLY A 126 -6.22 -22.38 -12.84
C GLY A 126 -7.06 -22.87 -14.03
N ALA A 127 -7.87 -23.91 -13.84
CA ALA A 127 -8.77 -24.42 -14.87
C ALA A 127 -9.82 -23.39 -15.31
N TRP A 128 -10.37 -22.64 -14.37
CA TRP A 128 -11.26 -21.52 -14.65
C TRP A 128 -10.56 -20.48 -15.53
N TYR A 129 -9.41 -19.99 -15.09
CA TYR A 129 -8.66 -18.96 -15.81
C TYR A 129 -8.27 -19.41 -17.22
N GLU A 130 -7.74 -20.61 -17.38
CA GLU A 130 -7.41 -21.19 -18.69
C GLU A 130 -8.63 -21.33 -19.60
N SER A 131 -9.83 -21.54 -19.05
CA SER A 131 -11.06 -21.65 -19.84
C SER A 131 -11.58 -20.33 -20.38
N VAL A 132 -11.11 -19.19 -19.84
CA VAL A 132 -11.66 -17.86 -20.14
C VAL A 132 -10.66 -16.83 -20.63
N ARG A 133 -9.36 -17.03 -20.41
CA ARG A 133 -8.31 -16.08 -20.81
C ARG A 133 -8.18 -15.99 -22.32
N ASP A 134 -7.72 -14.83 -22.80
CA ASP A 134 -7.21 -14.65 -24.16
C ASP A 134 -5.72 -15.09 -24.21
N ASP A 135 -5.12 -15.02 -25.40
CA ASP A 135 -3.71 -15.36 -25.61
C ASP A 135 -2.76 -14.29 -25.05
N LEU A 136 -3.18 -13.01 -25.00
CA LEU A 136 -2.41 -11.94 -24.35
C LEU A 136 -2.90 -11.78 -22.92
N ILE A 137 -1.99 -11.94 -21.96
CA ILE A 137 -2.32 -11.96 -20.53
C ILE A 137 -1.49 -10.96 -19.73
N ILE A 138 -2.01 -10.57 -18.57
CA ILE A 138 -1.26 -9.93 -17.50
C ILE A 138 -0.51 -11.03 -16.75
N GLY A 139 0.82 -11.04 -16.89
CA GLY A 139 1.70 -12.09 -16.38
C GLY A 139 2.06 -11.89 -14.91
N GLU A 140 2.53 -10.68 -14.57
CA GLU A 140 3.05 -10.34 -13.24
C GLU A 140 2.98 -8.83 -13.01
N ALA A 141 2.79 -8.42 -11.77
CA ALA A 141 2.75 -7.02 -11.36
C ALA A 141 3.55 -6.81 -10.07
N LEU A 142 4.15 -5.64 -9.94
CA LEU A 142 4.92 -5.21 -8.77
C LEU A 142 4.51 -3.78 -8.44
N SER A 143 3.76 -3.59 -7.36
CA SER A 143 3.22 -2.29 -6.92
C SER A 143 3.94 -1.68 -5.70
N ALA A 144 4.98 -2.36 -5.22
CA ALA A 144 5.82 -1.90 -4.12
C ALA A 144 7.25 -2.38 -4.35
N ASN A 145 8.13 -1.46 -4.72
CA ASN A 145 9.49 -1.79 -5.15
C ASN A 145 10.54 -0.88 -4.52
N PHE A 146 11.73 -1.43 -4.29
CA PHE A 146 12.93 -0.69 -3.94
C PHE A 146 14.18 -1.16 -4.71
N ILE A 147 14.31 -2.47 -5.01
CA ILE A 147 15.51 -3.04 -5.63
C ILE A 147 15.32 -3.65 -7.02
N ALA A 148 14.10 -3.95 -7.47
CA ALA A 148 13.88 -4.63 -8.76
C ALA A 148 14.38 -3.79 -9.95
N TYR A 149 14.37 -2.45 -9.81
CA TYR A 149 14.94 -1.52 -10.77
C TYR A 149 16.00 -0.61 -10.13
N GLN A 150 16.92 -0.12 -10.96
CA GLN A 150 18.05 0.71 -10.54
C GLN A 150 18.08 2.03 -11.31
N GLY A 151 18.86 2.99 -10.83
CA GLY A 151 19.00 4.30 -11.48
C GLY A 151 17.71 5.10 -11.40
N LYS A 152 17.29 5.72 -12.51
CA LYS A 152 16.10 6.58 -12.58
C LYS A 152 14.79 5.83 -12.33
N GLU A 153 14.75 4.55 -12.66
CA GLU A 153 13.57 3.70 -12.50
C GLU A 153 13.47 3.05 -11.12
N ARG A 154 14.35 3.41 -10.17
CA ARG A 154 14.34 2.83 -8.83
C ARG A 154 12.99 3.05 -8.17
N GLY A 155 12.40 1.95 -7.71
CA GLY A 155 11.11 1.98 -7.03
C GLY A 155 9.92 2.23 -7.95
N ALA A 156 10.11 2.19 -9.27
CA ALA A 156 9.00 2.16 -10.22
C ALA A 156 8.20 0.87 -10.02
N ASP A 157 6.88 1.03 -10.09
CA ASP A 157 5.95 -0.09 -10.18
C ASP A 157 6.06 -0.70 -11.59
N ALA A 158 5.66 -1.95 -11.74
CA ALA A 158 5.74 -2.63 -13.01
C ALA A 158 4.54 -3.54 -13.26
N LEU A 159 4.19 -3.64 -14.54
CA LEU A 159 3.20 -4.58 -15.06
C LEU A 159 3.79 -5.32 -16.27
N GLU A 160 3.78 -6.64 -16.22
CA GLU A 160 4.22 -7.50 -17.29
C GLU A 160 3.03 -8.05 -18.08
N ILE A 161 3.16 -7.99 -19.41
CA ILE A 161 2.22 -8.57 -20.36
C ILE A 161 2.92 -9.66 -21.14
N CYS A 162 2.31 -10.84 -21.24
CA CYS A 162 2.88 -12.01 -21.90
C CYS A 162 1.95 -12.53 -23.00
N ASN A 163 2.55 -13.00 -24.09
CA ASN A 163 1.85 -13.80 -25.09
C ASN A 163 1.88 -15.27 -24.66
N ALA A 164 0.78 -15.75 -24.07
CA ALA A 164 0.55 -17.14 -23.68
C ALA A 164 -0.08 -18.00 -24.79
N GLY A 165 -0.31 -17.41 -25.97
CA GLY A 165 -0.82 -18.10 -27.15
C GLY A 165 0.27 -18.81 -27.96
N GLN A 166 -0.11 -19.29 -29.15
CA GLN A 166 0.79 -19.96 -30.09
C GLN A 166 1.10 -19.13 -31.34
N GLU A 167 0.48 -17.95 -31.49
CA GLU A 167 0.67 -17.04 -32.62
C GLU A 167 1.24 -15.69 -32.16
N PRO A 168 1.95 -14.95 -33.03
CA PRO A 168 2.42 -13.60 -32.70
C PRO A 168 1.27 -12.60 -32.47
N ILE A 169 1.37 -11.75 -31.44
CA ILE A 169 0.33 -10.78 -31.05
C ILE A 169 0.83 -9.35 -31.17
N ARG A 170 0.08 -8.50 -31.88
CA ARG A 170 0.35 -7.06 -31.98
C ARG A 170 -0.20 -6.32 -30.77
N LEU A 171 0.68 -5.71 -29.99
CA LEU A 171 0.32 -5.03 -28.74
C LEU A 171 -0.51 -3.76 -28.97
N SER A 172 -0.32 -3.02 -30.06
CA SER A 172 -1.03 -1.75 -30.28
C SER A 172 -2.55 -1.85 -30.44
N ASP A 173 -3.09 -3.07 -30.45
CA ASP A 173 -4.54 -3.32 -30.48
C ASP A 173 -5.14 -3.35 -29.07
N TYR A 174 -4.30 -3.27 -28.04
CA TYR A 174 -4.65 -3.40 -26.63
C TYR A 174 -4.33 -2.13 -25.81
N TYR A 175 -4.97 -2.04 -24.65
CA TYR A 175 -4.76 -1.00 -23.66
C TYR A 175 -4.59 -1.57 -22.25
N LEU A 176 -3.85 -0.86 -21.40
CA LEU A 176 -3.77 -1.09 -19.96
C LEU A 176 -4.52 0.00 -19.20
N SER A 177 -5.11 -0.37 -18.07
CA SER A 177 -5.73 0.55 -17.12
C SER A 177 -5.78 -0.05 -15.71
N ASP A 178 -5.70 0.81 -14.71
CA ASP A 178 -5.99 0.61 -13.28
C ASP A 178 -7.41 1.12 -12.89
N ASP A 179 -8.16 1.69 -13.84
CA ASP A 179 -9.49 2.26 -13.60
C ASP A 179 -10.56 1.65 -14.52
N ARG A 180 -11.54 0.95 -13.94
CA ARG A 180 -12.68 0.36 -14.67
C ARG A 180 -13.58 1.41 -15.35
N LYS A 181 -13.56 2.66 -14.88
CA LYS A 181 -14.29 3.77 -15.52
C LYS A 181 -13.54 4.31 -16.74
N GLU A 182 -12.24 4.03 -16.85
CA GLU A 182 -11.37 4.47 -17.93
C GLU A 182 -10.51 3.31 -18.45
N LEU A 183 -11.12 2.33 -19.12
CA LEU A 183 -10.45 1.10 -19.56
C LEU A 183 -9.37 1.28 -20.65
N ARG A 184 -9.12 2.50 -21.13
CA ARG A 184 -8.21 2.82 -22.24
C ARG A 184 -7.16 3.89 -21.90
N LYS A 185 -6.72 3.94 -20.63
CA LYS A 185 -5.70 4.91 -20.16
C LYS A 185 -4.39 4.83 -20.95
N PHE A 186 -3.83 3.63 -21.10
CA PHE A 186 -2.54 3.45 -21.76
C PHE A 186 -2.66 2.55 -22.99
N ARG A 187 -2.47 3.11 -24.19
CA ARG A 187 -2.39 2.30 -25.41
C ARG A 187 -1.01 1.63 -25.47
N LEU A 188 -0.99 0.30 -25.59
CA LEU A 188 0.27 -0.43 -25.73
C LEU A 188 1.01 -0.04 -27.02
N PRO A 189 2.36 -0.12 -27.05
CA PRO A 189 3.17 0.31 -28.18
C PRO A 189 2.97 -0.58 -29.41
N ASN A 190 3.33 -0.05 -30.58
CA ASN A 190 3.32 -0.79 -31.85
C ASN A 190 4.49 -1.80 -31.92
N VAL A 191 4.35 -2.88 -31.16
CA VAL A 191 5.29 -4.00 -31.02
C VAL A 191 4.51 -5.30 -31.19
N THR A 192 5.13 -6.33 -31.75
CA THR A 192 4.56 -7.68 -31.82
C THR A 192 5.33 -8.58 -30.87
N LEU A 193 4.62 -9.33 -30.01
CA LEU A 193 5.22 -10.36 -29.15
C LEU A 193 5.08 -11.72 -29.82
N ALA A 194 6.19 -12.45 -29.96
CA ALA A 194 6.17 -13.86 -30.35
C ALA A 194 5.55 -14.73 -29.23
N PRO A 195 5.15 -15.97 -29.53
CA PRO A 195 4.67 -16.92 -28.52
C PRO A 195 5.67 -17.07 -27.37
N GLY A 196 5.19 -16.94 -26.13
CA GLY A 196 6.00 -17.01 -24.91
C GLY A 196 6.81 -15.75 -24.58
N GLU A 197 6.81 -14.72 -25.43
CA GLU A 197 7.47 -13.46 -25.11
C GLU A 197 6.64 -12.63 -24.13
N CYS A 198 7.34 -12.01 -23.19
CA CYS A 198 6.78 -11.07 -22.22
C CYS A 198 7.40 -9.69 -22.39
N ARG A 199 6.66 -8.66 -22.00
CA ARG A 199 7.11 -7.28 -21.98
C ARG A 199 6.64 -6.58 -20.72
N VAL A 200 7.59 -5.92 -20.06
CA VAL A 200 7.35 -5.13 -18.86
C VAL A 200 7.09 -3.67 -19.22
N PHE A 201 6.12 -3.07 -18.54
CA PHE A 201 5.80 -1.66 -18.55
C PHE A 201 5.97 -1.09 -17.14
N LEU A 202 6.55 0.10 -17.04
CA LEU A 202 6.73 0.81 -15.79
C LEU A 202 5.46 1.63 -15.52
N CYS A 203 4.87 1.40 -14.35
CA CYS A 203 3.70 2.11 -13.90
C CYS A 203 4.15 3.33 -13.10
N THR A 204 4.18 4.50 -13.75
CA THR A 204 4.63 5.77 -13.18
C THR A 204 3.69 6.90 -13.54
N ASP A 205 3.72 8.00 -12.78
CA ASP A 205 2.99 9.24 -13.10
C ASP A 205 3.70 10.08 -14.18
N GLU A 206 4.73 9.53 -14.81
CA GLU A 206 5.42 10.21 -15.91
C GLU A 206 4.56 10.17 -17.17
N ALA A 207 4.78 11.09 -18.10
CA ALA A 207 4.04 11.10 -19.35
C ALA A 207 4.16 9.75 -20.08
N ALA A 208 3.01 9.17 -20.44
CA ALA A 208 2.96 7.86 -21.06
C ALA A 208 3.79 7.79 -22.36
N ASP A 209 4.55 6.71 -22.53
CA ASP A 209 5.41 6.49 -23.69
C ASP A 209 5.43 5.01 -24.15
N ARG A 210 6.58 4.49 -24.63
CA ARG A 210 6.69 3.08 -25.06
C ARG A 210 6.92 2.08 -23.91
N SER A 211 7.19 2.60 -22.71
CA SER A 211 7.59 1.85 -21.52
C SER A 211 6.85 2.33 -20.27
N HIS A 212 6.52 3.61 -20.15
CA HIS A 212 5.80 4.20 -19.02
C HIS A 212 4.30 4.31 -19.31
N THR A 213 3.47 3.90 -18.36
CA THR A 213 2.01 3.84 -18.56
C THR A 213 1.29 5.17 -18.35
N GLY A 214 1.87 6.10 -17.58
CA GLY A 214 1.19 7.33 -17.14
C GLY A 214 0.23 7.15 -15.97
N PHE A 215 0.30 6.02 -15.27
CA PHE A 215 -0.34 5.80 -13.97
C PHE A 215 0.51 4.88 -13.09
N LYS A 216 0.46 5.08 -11.77
CA LYS A 216 1.09 4.18 -10.78
C LYS A 216 0.16 3.08 -10.30
N LEU A 217 0.76 2.06 -9.68
CA LEU A 217 0.00 1.03 -8.99
C LEU A 217 -0.16 1.38 -7.49
N SER A 218 -1.33 1.08 -6.94
CA SER A 218 -1.63 1.17 -5.52
C SER A 218 -0.94 0.06 -4.74
N SER A 219 -0.03 0.44 -3.84
CA SER A 219 0.53 -0.47 -2.82
C SER A 219 -0.52 -1.03 -1.83
N GLY A 220 -1.72 -0.44 -1.78
CA GLY A 220 -2.85 -0.94 -0.99
C GLY A 220 -3.72 -1.99 -1.71
N GLY A 221 -3.29 -2.45 -2.88
CA GLY A 221 -4.04 -3.35 -3.75
C GLY A 221 -5.06 -2.61 -4.63
N GLU A 222 -5.32 -3.17 -5.80
CA GLU A 222 -6.21 -2.63 -6.84
C GLU A 222 -6.48 -3.68 -7.93
N GLN A 223 -7.18 -3.28 -9.01
CA GLN A 223 -7.36 -4.11 -10.19
C GLN A 223 -6.61 -3.49 -11.37
N VAL A 224 -6.00 -4.34 -12.18
CA VAL A 224 -5.42 -3.94 -13.47
C VAL A 224 -6.11 -4.69 -14.59
N TYR A 225 -6.34 -3.99 -15.69
CA TYR A 225 -7.16 -4.43 -16.81
C TYR A 225 -6.34 -4.40 -18.11
N LEU A 226 -6.47 -5.46 -18.89
CA LEU A 226 -6.04 -5.52 -20.27
C LEU A 226 -7.29 -5.52 -21.15
N THR A 227 -7.36 -4.58 -22.09
CA THR A 227 -8.54 -4.42 -22.94
C THR A 227 -8.19 -4.45 -24.42
N LYS A 228 -9.11 -4.99 -25.23
CA LYS A 228 -9.04 -5.00 -26.70
C LYS A 228 -10.39 -4.60 -27.25
N GLY A 229 -10.42 -3.63 -28.16
CA GLY A 229 -11.69 -3.06 -28.61
C GLY A 229 -12.49 -2.51 -27.42
N THR A 230 -13.75 -2.91 -27.26
CA THR A 230 -14.63 -2.42 -26.18
C THR A 230 -14.67 -3.33 -24.94
N GLY A 231 -13.94 -4.45 -24.94
CA GLY A 231 -14.02 -5.46 -23.88
C GLY A 231 -12.72 -5.61 -23.10
N VAL A 232 -12.84 -6.05 -21.85
CA VAL A 232 -11.73 -6.54 -21.03
C VAL A 232 -11.40 -7.97 -21.48
N THR A 233 -10.15 -8.24 -21.79
CA THR A 233 -9.66 -9.55 -22.22
C THR A 233 -8.93 -10.30 -21.10
N ASP A 234 -8.35 -9.56 -20.16
CA ASP A 234 -7.80 -10.10 -18.92
C ASP A 234 -7.87 -9.03 -17.82
N ALA A 235 -7.95 -9.47 -16.57
CA ALA A 235 -7.81 -8.60 -15.40
C ALA A 235 -7.05 -9.34 -14.30
N LEU A 236 -6.20 -8.63 -13.57
CA LEU A 236 -5.51 -9.16 -12.39
C LEU A 236 -5.94 -8.37 -11.16
N ASN A 237 -6.40 -9.09 -10.13
CA ASN A 237 -6.76 -8.51 -8.84
C ASN A 237 -5.52 -8.50 -7.94
N LEU A 238 -4.92 -7.33 -7.77
CA LEU A 238 -3.70 -7.16 -6.99
C LEU A 238 -4.03 -7.06 -5.49
N PRO A 239 -3.53 -7.98 -4.65
CA PRO A 239 -3.52 -7.76 -3.22
C PRO A 239 -2.54 -6.63 -2.85
N PRO A 240 -2.61 -6.10 -1.62
CA PRO A 240 -1.51 -5.32 -1.06
C PRO A 240 -0.22 -6.15 -1.11
N LEU A 241 0.84 -5.59 -1.71
CA LEU A 241 2.11 -6.29 -1.89
C LEU A 241 3.15 -5.84 -0.86
N PRO A 242 3.87 -6.77 -0.21
CA PRO A 242 5.09 -6.43 0.47
C PRO A 242 6.12 -5.82 -0.49
N LEU A 243 7.04 -5.02 0.04
CA LEU A 243 8.12 -4.45 -0.75
C LEU A 243 8.94 -5.55 -1.44
N ASP A 244 9.23 -5.34 -2.73
CA ASP A 244 10.02 -6.23 -3.59
C ASP A 244 9.39 -7.62 -3.81
N VAL A 245 8.09 -7.76 -3.53
CA VAL A 245 7.29 -8.96 -3.80
C VAL A 245 6.28 -8.63 -4.89
N SER A 246 6.27 -9.45 -5.94
CA SER A 246 5.32 -9.30 -7.04
C SER A 246 4.16 -10.27 -6.90
N TYR A 247 3.12 -10.03 -7.69
CA TYR A 247 1.94 -10.89 -7.80
C TYR A 247 1.65 -11.17 -9.26
N GLY A 248 1.47 -12.42 -9.61
CA GLY A 248 1.27 -12.83 -11.00
C GLY A 248 0.82 -14.26 -11.11
N ARG A 249 0.84 -14.80 -12.32
CA ARG A 249 0.27 -16.12 -12.62
C ARG A 249 1.33 -17.14 -12.96
N ARG A 250 1.18 -18.36 -12.44
CA ARG A 250 1.92 -19.53 -12.89
C ARG A 250 0.93 -20.65 -13.17
N ASP A 251 0.95 -21.17 -14.39
CA ASP A 251 -0.01 -22.17 -14.88
C ASP A 251 -1.47 -21.75 -14.65
N GLY A 252 -1.76 -20.47 -14.93
CA GLY A 252 -3.08 -19.86 -14.76
C GLY A 252 -3.46 -19.53 -13.31
N VAL A 253 -2.68 -19.97 -12.31
CA VAL A 253 -2.96 -19.72 -10.89
C VAL A 253 -2.28 -18.42 -10.44
N PRO A 254 -3.02 -17.41 -9.97
CA PRO A 254 -2.45 -16.19 -9.41
C PRO A 254 -1.86 -16.43 -8.01
N GLY A 255 -0.77 -15.75 -7.68
CA GLY A 255 -0.10 -15.83 -6.39
C GLY A 255 1.11 -14.90 -6.29
N TYR A 256 1.74 -14.89 -5.13
CA TYR A 256 2.89 -14.04 -4.84
C TYR A 256 4.19 -14.70 -5.27
N PHE A 257 5.12 -13.90 -5.79
CA PHE A 257 6.50 -14.28 -6.00
C PHE A 257 7.40 -13.48 -5.06
N ALA A 258 8.00 -14.16 -4.09
CA ALA A 258 9.00 -13.56 -3.19
C ALA A 258 10.27 -13.11 -3.93
N GLN A 259 10.46 -13.61 -5.15
CA GLN A 259 11.48 -13.18 -6.09
C GLN A 259 10.78 -12.90 -7.42
N PRO A 260 10.57 -11.62 -7.77
CA PRO A 260 9.91 -11.26 -9.02
C PRO A 260 10.57 -11.89 -10.25
N THR A 261 9.77 -12.25 -11.24
CA THR A 261 10.18 -12.94 -12.48
C THR A 261 9.95 -12.10 -13.75
N LEU A 262 9.73 -10.79 -13.56
CA LEU A 262 9.52 -9.79 -14.61
C LEU A 262 10.54 -9.89 -15.76
N GLY A 263 10.03 -9.86 -16.98
CA GLY A 263 10.75 -9.96 -18.24
C GLY A 263 10.81 -11.39 -18.82
N GLY A 264 10.18 -12.38 -18.21
CA GLY A 264 10.32 -13.78 -18.59
C GLY A 264 9.26 -14.70 -17.99
N ALA A 265 9.49 -16.01 -18.06
CA ALA A 265 8.56 -16.99 -17.52
C ALA A 265 8.59 -17.01 -15.98
N ASN A 266 7.40 -17.07 -15.37
CA ASN A 266 7.20 -17.13 -13.93
C ASN A 266 7.65 -18.48 -13.34
N THR A 267 8.94 -18.58 -13.06
CA THR A 267 9.62 -19.83 -12.64
C THR A 267 9.95 -19.88 -11.14
N SER A 268 9.87 -18.75 -10.43
CA SER A 268 10.09 -18.70 -8.98
C SER A 268 8.95 -19.35 -8.22
N ALA A 269 9.13 -19.57 -6.92
CA ALA A 269 8.10 -20.18 -6.07
C ALA A 269 6.86 -19.27 -5.98
N LEU A 270 5.68 -19.84 -6.29
CA LEU A 270 4.38 -19.19 -6.12
C LEU A 270 3.85 -19.49 -4.72
N TYR A 271 3.40 -18.44 -4.04
CA TYR A 271 2.79 -18.52 -2.72
C TYR A 271 1.35 -18.03 -2.78
N GLY A 272 0.45 -18.63 -2.00
CA GLY A 272 -0.95 -18.19 -1.90
C GLY A 272 -1.16 -17.05 -0.89
N ARG A 273 -0.18 -16.79 -0.03
CA ARG A 273 -0.26 -15.78 1.04
C ARG A 273 1.11 -15.23 1.42
N VAL A 274 1.08 -14.17 2.21
CA VAL A 274 2.22 -13.63 2.97
C VAL A 274 2.08 -14.07 4.43
N ALA A 275 3.19 -14.44 5.07
CA ALA A 275 3.18 -14.83 6.48
C ALA A 275 2.91 -13.62 7.39
N ASP A 276 2.21 -13.87 8.49
CA ASP A 276 1.96 -12.84 9.51
C ASP A 276 3.27 -12.36 10.13
N GLN A 277 3.34 -11.05 10.43
CA GLN A 277 4.47 -10.47 11.14
C GLN A 277 4.57 -11.07 12.55
N PRO A 278 5.76 -11.51 13.00
CA PRO A 278 5.91 -12.07 14.33
C PRO A 278 5.72 -10.98 15.41
N VAL A 279 5.26 -11.40 16.58
CA VAL A 279 5.10 -10.53 17.75
C VAL A 279 6.31 -10.69 18.66
N ILE A 280 6.97 -9.57 18.95
CA ILE A 280 8.03 -9.45 19.96
C ILE A 280 7.36 -9.11 21.29
N SER A 281 7.61 -9.91 22.33
CA SER A 281 6.86 -9.85 23.60
C SER A 281 7.10 -8.58 24.42
N VAL A 282 8.24 -7.92 24.21
CA VAL A 282 8.58 -6.65 24.85
C VAL A 282 8.62 -5.59 23.76
N PRO A 283 7.83 -4.52 23.85
CA PRO A 283 7.88 -3.45 22.86
C PRO A 283 9.16 -2.63 23.00
N SER A 284 9.47 -1.81 21.98
CA SER A 284 10.56 -0.83 22.04
C SER A 284 10.50 -0.02 23.35
N SER A 285 11.64 0.22 23.99
CA SER A 285 11.70 0.88 25.29
C SER A 285 13.12 1.38 25.61
N GLY A 286 13.20 2.39 26.47
CA GLY A 286 14.46 2.94 26.99
C GLY A 286 14.55 2.83 28.51
N GLY A 287 15.63 3.37 29.08
CA GLY A 287 15.84 3.41 30.52
C GLY A 287 16.21 2.07 31.16
N HIS A 288 16.61 1.07 30.36
CA HIS A 288 17.01 -0.22 30.91
C HIS A 288 18.35 -0.12 31.64
N THR A 289 18.43 -0.69 32.84
CA THR A 289 19.65 -0.71 33.68
C THR A 289 20.13 -2.14 33.99
N GLY A 290 19.40 -3.15 33.50
CA GLY A 290 19.70 -4.56 33.73
C GLY A 290 19.14 -5.44 32.63
N ALA A 291 19.69 -6.66 32.53
CA ALA A 291 19.29 -7.60 31.50
C ALA A 291 17.83 -8.08 31.67
N PHE A 292 17.16 -8.33 30.56
CA PHE A 292 15.81 -8.91 30.51
C PHE A 292 15.69 -9.90 29.35
N THR A 293 14.57 -10.64 29.31
CA THR A 293 14.31 -11.62 28.25
C THR A 293 13.16 -11.20 27.37
N VAL A 294 13.29 -11.54 26.08
CA VAL A 294 12.31 -11.25 25.04
C VAL A 294 11.93 -12.54 24.34
N ALA A 295 10.63 -12.81 24.27
CA ALA A 295 10.08 -13.91 23.49
C ALA A 295 9.58 -13.41 22.13
N ILE A 296 9.62 -14.28 21.14
CA ILE A 296 9.07 -14.05 19.80
C ILE A 296 8.01 -15.12 19.53
N THR A 297 6.86 -14.71 19.00
CA THR A 297 5.77 -15.61 18.58
C THR A 297 5.36 -15.29 17.14
N GLY A 298 4.98 -16.29 16.35
CA GLY A 298 4.60 -16.12 14.95
C GLY A 298 4.62 -17.43 14.18
N GLU A 299 4.39 -17.37 12.87
CA GLU A 299 4.47 -18.53 11.98
C GLU A 299 5.93 -19.02 11.85
N GLY A 300 6.19 -20.28 12.22
CA GLY A 300 7.54 -20.84 12.22
C GLY A 300 7.98 -21.43 10.86
N PRO A 301 9.29 -21.51 10.58
CA PRO A 301 10.41 -21.07 11.41
C PRO A 301 10.57 -19.55 11.50
N LEU A 302 11.07 -19.08 12.64
CA LEU A 302 11.34 -17.68 12.97
C LEU A 302 12.86 -17.42 12.96
N TYR A 303 13.27 -16.29 12.40
CA TYR A 303 14.67 -15.84 12.34
C TYR A 303 14.81 -14.42 12.87
N TYR A 304 15.94 -14.12 13.52
CA TYR A 304 16.14 -12.81 14.14
C TYR A 304 17.59 -12.32 14.10
N THR A 305 17.75 -11.01 14.30
CA THR A 305 19.02 -10.29 14.46
C THR A 305 18.88 -9.30 15.62
N THR A 306 19.99 -8.92 16.27
CA THR A 306 19.98 -7.95 17.39
C THR A 306 20.76 -6.67 17.10
N ASP A 307 21.33 -6.57 15.90
CA ASP A 307 22.14 -5.46 15.42
C ASP A 307 21.40 -4.53 14.44
N GLY A 308 20.14 -4.84 14.11
CA GLY A 308 19.32 -4.09 13.16
C GLY A 308 19.43 -4.52 11.70
N SER A 309 20.27 -5.50 11.37
CA SER A 309 20.29 -6.09 10.02
C SER A 309 18.98 -6.83 9.72
N THR A 310 18.59 -6.91 8.46
CA THR A 310 17.38 -7.63 8.03
C THR A 310 17.57 -9.15 8.22
N PRO A 311 16.71 -9.84 9.00
CA PRO A 311 16.85 -11.28 9.19
C PRO A 311 16.65 -12.06 7.88
N THR A 312 17.54 -13.01 7.63
CA THR A 312 17.48 -13.97 6.51
C THR A 312 17.40 -15.41 7.02
N ARG A 313 17.29 -16.40 6.13
CA ARG A 313 17.32 -17.83 6.53
C ARG A 313 18.68 -18.26 7.10
N GLU A 314 19.72 -17.46 6.88
CA GLU A 314 21.07 -17.62 7.43
C GLU A 314 21.25 -16.95 8.80
N SER A 315 20.29 -16.13 9.24
CA SER A 315 20.31 -15.50 10.56
C SER A 315 20.02 -16.50 11.69
N ALA A 316 20.10 -16.04 12.94
CA ALA A 316 19.84 -16.89 14.09
C ALA A 316 18.38 -17.38 14.10
N ARG A 317 18.19 -18.70 14.17
CA ARG A 317 16.86 -19.30 14.30
C ARG A 317 16.35 -19.16 15.73
N TYR A 318 15.17 -18.58 15.91
CA TYR A 318 14.54 -18.46 17.21
C TYR A 318 14.02 -19.83 17.68
N THR A 319 14.49 -20.25 18.86
CA THR A 319 14.11 -21.54 19.50
C THR A 319 13.80 -21.40 20.98
N LYS A 320 14.18 -20.28 21.60
CA LYS A 320 13.97 -19.94 23.01
C LYS A 320 14.06 -18.43 23.20
N PRO A 321 13.52 -17.86 24.30
CA PRO A 321 13.65 -16.44 24.61
C PRO A 321 15.10 -15.94 24.54
N ILE A 322 15.25 -14.70 24.07
CA ILE A 322 16.52 -14.01 23.86
C ILE A 322 16.81 -13.14 25.08
N THR A 323 18.01 -13.18 25.62
CA THR A 323 18.45 -12.24 26.66
C THR A 323 18.99 -10.96 26.01
N ILE A 324 18.48 -9.81 26.42
CA ILE A 324 18.98 -8.48 26.05
C ILE A 324 19.73 -7.92 27.25
N GLU A 325 21.02 -7.64 27.07
CA GLU A 325 21.93 -7.20 28.16
C GLU A 325 22.46 -5.78 27.96
N ASP A 326 22.27 -5.21 26.76
CA ASP A 326 22.68 -3.86 26.36
C ASP A 326 21.77 -3.36 25.22
N THR A 327 21.96 -2.10 24.82
CA THR A 327 21.28 -1.46 23.69
C THR A 327 21.30 -2.33 22.44
N ALA A 328 20.11 -2.65 21.94
CA ALA A 328 19.92 -3.58 20.84
C ALA A 328 18.75 -3.16 19.94
N THR A 329 18.89 -3.51 18.66
CA THR A 329 17.82 -3.43 17.68
C THR A 329 17.44 -4.86 17.33
N LEU A 330 16.38 -5.38 17.95
CA LEU A 330 15.89 -6.72 17.68
C LEU A 330 14.98 -6.68 16.44
N ARG A 331 15.33 -7.42 15.40
CA ARG A 331 14.45 -7.66 14.24
C ARG A 331 14.12 -9.13 14.11
N ALA A 332 12.88 -9.45 13.79
CA ALA A 332 12.40 -10.82 13.67
C ALA A 332 11.47 -11.01 12.46
N VAL A 333 11.58 -12.15 11.76
CA VAL A 333 10.78 -12.49 10.59
C VAL A 333 10.23 -13.91 10.69
N SER A 334 8.98 -14.10 10.29
CA SER A 334 8.34 -15.40 10.04
C SER A 334 8.64 -15.88 8.63
N MET A 335 9.21 -17.09 8.50
CA MET A 335 9.61 -17.67 7.20
C MET A 335 9.10 -19.11 7.02
N PRO A 336 7.79 -19.36 7.12
CA PRO A 336 7.20 -20.66 6.80
C PRO A 336 7.54 -21.08 5.36
N GLN A 337 7.36 -22.37 5.05
CA GLN A 337 7.72 -22.90 3.73
C GLN A 337 6.68 -22.58 2.66
N ASP A 338 5.45 -22.31 3.05
CA ASP A 338 4.26 -22.23 2.21
C ASP A 338 3.71 -20.80 2.06
N ALA A 339 4.44 -19.78 2.54
CA ALA A 339 4.13 -18.38 2.34
C ALA A 339 5.38 -17.55 2.01
N VAL A 340 5.15 -16.36 1.44
CA VAL A 340 6.17 -15.31 1.38
C VAL A 340 6.58 -14.95 2.82
N PRO A 341 7.88 -14.76 3.11
CA PRO A 341 8.33 -14.27 4.40
C PRO A 341 7.57 -13.02 4.86
N SER A 342 7.32 -12.94 6.17
CA SER A 342 6.68 -11.76 6.74
C SER A 342 7.58 -10.53 6.60
N ARG A 343 7.00 -9.36 6.81
CA ARG A 343 7.80 -8.18 7.14
C ARG A 343 8.52 -8.38 8.47
N ALA A 344 9.64 -7.69 8.66
CA ALA A 344 10.36 -7.75 9.93
C ALA A 344 9.60 -6.99 11.02
N ALA A 345 9.34 -7.63 12.16
CA ALA A 345 9.03 -6.93 13.40
C ALA A 345 10.31 -6.31 13.96
N THR A 346 10.24 -5.08 14.44
CA THR A 346 11.39 -4.37 15.01
C THR A 346 11.08 -3.96 16.45
N ALA A 347 12.08 -4.06 17.32
CA ALA A 347 12.05 -3.50 18.67
C ALA A 347 13.40 -2.85 19.00
N GLU A 348 13.36 -1.62 19.48
CA GLU A 348 14.51 -0.84 19.91
C GLU A 348 14.61 -0.84 21.44
N TYR A 349 15.73 -1.31 21.98
CA TYR A 349 15.98 -1.29 23.41
C TYR A 349 17.15 -0.35 23.72
N ARG A 350 16.96 0.60 24.63
CA ARG A 350 18.00 1.55 25.05
C ARG A 350 18.34 1.40 26.53
N PHE A 351 19.63 1.26 26.79
CA PHE A 351 20.19 1.18 28.13
C PHE A 351 20.79 2.53 28.52
N ASP A 352 20.83 2.81 29.83
CA ASP A 352 21.52 3.95 30.43
C ASP A 352 21.20 5.31 29.77
N THR A 353 19.90 5.56 29.54
CA THR A 353 19.41 6.78 28.88
C THR A 353 19.14 7.95 29.82
N ASP A 354 19.51 7.84 31.11
CA ASP A 354 19.18 8.83 32.16
C ASP A 354 19.73 10.24 31.89
N GLN A 355 20.72 10.35 31.01
CA GLN A 355 21.28 11.63 30.56
C GLN A 355 20.38 12.43 29.61
N TYR A 356 19.34 11.80 29.04
CA TYR A 356 18.47 12.40 28.04
C TYR A 356 17.18 12.93 28.68
N THR A 357 17.03 14.26 28.75
CA THR A 357 15.82 14.91 29.30
C THR A 357 14.76 15.21 28.25
N LEU A 358 15.14 15.19 26.97
CA LEU A 358 14.23 15.31 25.83
C LEU A 358 13.69 13.93 25.43
N PRO A 359 12.50 13.86 24.82
CA PRO A 359 12.04 12.63 24.17
C PRO A 359 13.08 12.10 23.18
N THR A 360 13.16 10.77 23.07
CA THR A 360 14.12 10.10 22.19
C THR A 360 13.39 9.56 20.98
N VAL A 361 13.84 9.94 19.80
CA VAL A 361 13.35 9.38 18.54
C VAL A 361 14.45 8.54 17.91
N ILE A 362 14.09 7.31 17.54
CA ILE A 362 15.00 6.37 16.91
C ILE A 362 14.44 6.04 15.53
N ILE A 363 15.26 6.19 14.50
CA ILE A 363 14.96 5.70 13.16
C ILE A 363 15.72 4.38 13.00
N SER A 364 14.99 3.27 13.08
CA SER A 364 15.51 1.91 12.98
C SER A 364 15.46 1.40 11.54
N LEU A 365 16.55 0.86 11.03
CA LEU A 365 16.66 0.39 9.65
C LEU A 365 17.89 -0.52 9.48
N ASP A 366 17.89 -1.28 8.38
CA ASP A 366 19.07 -2.01 7.95
C ASP A 366 20.17 -1.03 7.50
N ARG A 367 21.38 -1.16 8.04
CA ARG A 367 22.51 -0.28 7.78
C ARG A 367 22.76 -0.04 6.27
N ASP A 368 22.49 -1.03 5.42
CA ASP A 368 22.68 -0.90 3.98
C ASP A 368 21.81 0.20 3.35
N TYR A 369 20.63 0.49 3.89
CA TYR A 369 19.81 1.62 3.44
C TYR A 369 20.46 2.99 3.71
N MET A 370 21.48 3.06 4.56
CA MET A 370 22.30 4.26 4.75
C MET A 370 23.58 4.23 3.93
N THR A 371 24.25 3.08 3.87
CA THR A 371 25.64 2.98 3.41
C THR A 371 25.87 2.24 2.10
N ASN A 372 24.85 1.63 1.50
CA ASN A 372 25.03 0.98 0.20
C ASN A 372 25.34 2.03 -0.88
N ARG A 373 26.32 1.76 -1.75
CA ARG A 373 26.71 2.73 -2.78
C ARG A 373 25.62 3.01 -3.81
N SER A 374 24.80 2.02 -4.12
CA SER A 374 23.79 2.10 -5.19
C SER A 374 22.47 2.72 -4.75
N TYR A 375 22.14 2.63 -3.45
CA TYR A 375 20.83 3.05 -2.93
C TYR A 375 20.86 3.60 -1.50
N GLY A 376 22.02 3.65 -0.85
CA GLY A 376 22.14 4.16 0.50
C GLY A 376 22.00 5.68 0.53
N LEU A 377 21.22 6.20 1.47
CA LEU A 377 20.92 7.63 1.59
C LEU A 377 22.19 8.49 1.68
N LEU A 378 23.24 8.03 2.37
CA LEU A 378 24.47 8.80 2.55
C LEU A 378 25.37 8.84 1.31
N HIS A 379 25.20 7.91 0.37
CA HIS A 379 25.93 7.92 -0.90
C HIS A 379 25.16 8.60 -2.04
N ASN A 380 23.85 8.76 -1.88
CA ASN A 380 22.95 9.28 -2.91
C ASN A 380 22.24 10.56 -2.41
N THR A 381 22.98 11.42 -1.71
CA THR A 381 22.41 12.59 -1.02
C THR A 381 21.70 13.59 -1.94
N GLU A 382 22.04 13.64 -3.22
CA GLU A 382 21.42 14.55 -4.20
C GLU A 382 20.13 13.98 -4.82
N ASP A 383 19.90 12.67 -4.69
CA ASP A 383 18.66 12.05 -5.15
C ASP A 383 17.51 12.46 -4.21
N ARG A 384 16.60 13.28 -4.73
CA ARG A 384 15.44 13.80 -3.97
C ARG A 384 14.28 12.81 -3.91
N GLY A 385 14.26 11.81 -4.79
CA GLY A 385 13.23 10.77 -4.83
C GLY A 385 13.57 9.55 -3.96
N LEU A 386 14.83 9.39 -3.57
CA LEU A 386 15.27 8.25 -2.76
C LEU A 386 14.65 8.25 -1.36
N GLU A 387 13.88 7.20 -1.10
CA GLU A 387 13.23 6.88 0.16
C GLU A 387 13.48 5.40 0.48
N VAL A 388 13.91 5.10 1.70
CA VAL A 388 14.31 3.75 2.12
C VAL A 388 13.41 3.24 3.26
N PRO A 389 13.18 1.93 3.38
CA PRO A 389 12.38 1.37 4.47
C PRO A 389 13.04 1.62 5.84
N ALA A 390 12.23 2.05 6.81
CA ALA A 390 12.65 2.26 8.19
C ALA A 390 11.46 2.03 9.15
N GLU A 391 11.73 2.13 10.44
CA GLU A 391 10.75 2.22 11.51
C GLU A 391 11.09 3.41 12.39
N VAL A 392 10.12 4.27 12.68
CA VAL A 392 10.28 5.37 13.62
C VAL A 392 9.73 4.95 14.98
N VAL A 393 10.59 5.05 16.00
CA VAL A 393 10.26 4.77 17.40
C VAL A 393 10.35 6.07 18.18
N PHE A 394 9.29 6.42 18.90
CA PHE A 394 9.26 7.56 19.81
C PHE A 394 9.18 7.07 21.25
N LEU A 395 10.19 7.40 22.05
CA LEU A 395 10.23 7.16 23.48
C LEU A 395 10.03 8.47 24.24
N ASN A 396 9.16 8.44 25.24
CA ASN A 396 9.02 9.52 26.19
C ASN A 396 10.33 9.70 27.00
N PRO A 397 10.53 10.84 27.68
CA PRO A 397 11.72 11.07 28.50
C PRO A 397 11.97 10.01 29.58
N ASP A 398 10.92 9.34 30.06
CA ASP A 398 11.02 8.24 31.02
C ASP A 398 11.39 6.87 30.39
N GLY A 399 11.62 6.83 29.08
CA GLY A 399 11.93 5.62 28.33
C GLY A 399 10.71 4.80 27.90
N SER A 400 9.49 5.18 28.29
CA SER A 400 8.27 4.49 27.85
C SER A 400 7.99 4.72 26.36
N LEU A 401 7.46 3.70 25.69
CA LEU A 401 7.06 3.81 24.28
C LEU A 401 5.84 4.73 24.15
N ARG A 402 5.94 5.73 23.28
CA ARG A 402 4.76 6.49 22.80
C ARG A 402 4.18 5.82 21.55
N PHE A 403 5.00 5.66 20.52
CA PHE A 403 4.62 4.96 19.30
C PHE A 403 5.83 4.30 18.63
N SER A 404 5.57 3.23 17.88
CA SER A 404 6.49 2.66 16.89
C SER A 404 5.72 2.39 15.61
N GLN A 405 6.23 2.86 14.47
CA GLN A 405 5.56 2.67 13.19
C GLN A 405 6.55 2.59 12.02
N ALA A 406 6.31 1.65 11.12
CA ALA A 406 7.08 1.53 9.90
C ALA A 406 6.82 2.72 8.96
N CYS A 407 7.88 3.19 8.30
CA CYS A 407 7.85 4.40 7.49
C CYS A 407 8.93 4.36 6.39
N GLY A 408 8.87 5.30 5.45
CA GLY A 408 9.96 5.62 4.55
C GLY A 408 10.85 6.70 5.13
N LEU A 409 12.17 6.50 5.13
CA LEU A 409 13.16 7.51 5.48
C LEU A 409 13.73 8.14 4.20
N SER A 410 13.79 9.47 4.17
CA SER A 410 14.49 10.23 3.13
C SER A 410 15.28 11.38 3.74
N ILE A 411 16.28 11.88 3.00
CA ILE A 411 16.96 13.13 3.38
C ILE A 411 16.03 14.29 3.03
N ALA A 412 15.91 15.26 3.94
CA ALA A 412 15.12 16.47 3.75
C ALA A 412 16.00 17.70 3.39
N GLY A 413 15.37 18.67 2.74
CA GLY A 413 16.00 19.94 2.34
C GLY A 413 16.56 19.92 0.92
N GLN A 414 17.23 21.03 0.56
CA GLN A 414 17.78 21.30 -0.77
C GLN A 414 19.32 21.27 -0.72
N THR A 415 19.97 22.41 -0.57
CA THR A 415 21.44 22.51 -0.48
C THR A 415 22.02 21.84 0.77
N SER A 416 21.21 21.67 1.83
CA SER A 416 21.62 21.04 3.09
C SER A 416 21.83 19.52 2.99
N ARG A 417 21.33 18.88 1.93
CA ARG A 417 21.36 17.40 1.79
C ARG A 417 22.78 16.83 1.76
N THR A 418 23.72 17.57 1.17
CA THR A 418 25.14 17.18 1.03
C THR A 418 25.98 17.56 2.26
N LYS A 419 25.39 18.18 3.27
CA LYS A 419 26.08 18.61 4.49
C LYS A 419 26.08 17.49 5.53
N GLU A 420 26.99 17.62 6.50
CA GLU A 420 27.06 16.72 7.65
C GLU A 420 25.75 16.77 8.44
N ASN A 421 25.35 17.98 8.83
CA ASN A 421 24.06 18.30 9.45
C ASN A 421 22.99 18.42 8.37
N LYS A 422 22.27 17.33 8.12
CA LYS A 422 21.19 17.25 7.13
C LYS A 422 19.85 17.01 7.82
N GLY A 423 18.76 17.43 7.17
CA GLY A 423 17.43 17.11 7.65
C GLY A 423 17.03 15.69 7.26
N TRP A 424 16.08 15.13 8.00
CA TRP A 424 15.48 13.83 7.71
C TRP A 424 13.97 13.99 7.57
N LYS A 425 13.34 13.17 6.72
CA LYS A 425 11.89 13.07 6.62
C LYS A 425 11.48 11.62 6.78
N VAL A 426 10.48 11.40 7.63
CA VAL A 426 9.76 10.13 7.70
C VAL A 426 8.42 10.29 7.00
N SER A 427 8.08 9.35 6.12
CA SER A 427 6.80 9.33 5.40
C SER A 427 6.05 8.03 5.69
N PHE A 428 4.77 8.11 6.04
CA PHE A 428 3.91 6.95 6.28
C PHE A 428 3.23 6.55 4.96
N ARG A 429 3.28 5.25 4.61
CA ARG A 429 2.82 4.75 3.29
C ARG A 429 2.37 3.30 3.39
N ASN A 430 1.34 2.95 2.62
CA ASN A 430 0.82 1.59 2.47
C ASN A 430 1.91 0.55 2.13
N LYS A 431 2.87 0.88 1.26
CA LYS A 431 4.03 0.01 0.95
C LYS A 431 4.94 -0.30 2.16
N TYR A 432 4.88 0.50 3.22
CA TYR A 432 5.60 0.30 4.48
C TYR A 432 4.69 -0.02 5.66
N GLY A 433 3.38 -0.18 5.52
CA GLY A 433 2.46 -0.33 6.65
C GLY A 433 1.36 0.73 6.59
N GLU A 434 0.90 1.24 7.72
CA GLU A 434 -0.14 2.28 7.71
C GLU A 434 0.36 3.57 7.02
N ASP A 435 -0.50 4.20 6.23
CA ASP A 435 -0.21 5.42 5.47
C ASP A 435 -0.31 6.72 6.29
N MET A 436 -0.82 6.62 7.52
CA MET A 436 -0.91 7.73 8.47
C MET A 436 -0.35 7.30 9.82
N LEU A 437 0.42 8.17 10.46
CA LEU A 437 0.67 8.08 11.90
C LEU A 437 -0.52 8.67 12.64
N LYS A 438 -1.13 7.91 13.55
CA LYS A 438 -2.22 8.38 14.43
C LYS A 438 -1.66 8.68 15.82
N ASP A 439 -1.14 9.89 16.01
CA ASP A 439 -0.63 10.38 17.30
C ASP A 439 -0.72 11.92 17.37
N ARG A 440 -0.96 12.46 18.56
CA ARG A 440 -0.82 13.90 18.82
C ARG A 440 0.64 14.22 19.13
N VAL A 441 1.44 14.26 18.06
CA VAL A 441 2.91 14.38 18.15
C VAL A 441 3.32 15.68 18.84
N PHE A 442 2.57 16.76 18.64
CA PHE A 442 2.80 18.09 19.20
C PHE A 442 1.76 18.40 20.26
N ASP A 443 2.21 18.84 21.44
CA ASP A 443 1.33 18.99 22.61
C ASP A 443 0.45 20.26 22.51
N ASP A 444 0.78 21.19 21.62
CA ASP A 444 0.14 22.48 21.38
C ASP A 444 -0.71 22.52 20.09
N LEU A 445 -0.93 21.37 19.44
CA LEU A 445 -1.68 21.25 18.20
C LEU A 445 -2.79 20.20 18.34
N ASP A 446 -4.03 20.55 18.01
CA ASP A 446 -5.17 19.61 18.01
C ASP A 446 -5.28 18.85 16.68
N VAL A 447 -4.16 18.25 16.27
CA VAL A 447 -4.04 17.36 15.10
C VAL A 447 -3.51 16.04 15.59
N ASP A 448 -4.20 14.96 15.23
CA ASP A 448 -3.90 13.59 15.71
C ASP A 448 -3.48 12.65 14.58
N SER A 449 -3.26 13.16 13.36
CA SER A 449 -2.81 12.35 12.24
C SER A 449 -1.83 13.08 11.32
N PHE A 450 -0.79 12.36 10.87
CA PHE A 450 0.25 12.90 9.98
C PHE A 450 0.65 11.88 8.91
N ASP A 451 0.75 12.32 7.65
CA ASP A 451 1.29 11.52 6.55
C ASP A 451 2.84 11.50 6.54
N SER A 452 3.45 12.48 7.20
CA SER A 452 4.89 12.68 7.23
C SER A 452 5.33 13.68 8.31
N LEU A 453 6.57 13.53 8.76
CA LEU A 453 7.22 14.43 9.72
C LEU A 453 8.66 14.70 9.29
N VAL A 454 9.20 15.86 9.69
CA VAL A 454 10.56 16.28 9.33
C VAL A 454 11.41 16.57 10.57
N PHE A 455 12.65 16.09 10.58
CA PHE A 455 13.66 16.40 11.58
C PHE A 455 14.61 17.46 11.02
N ARG A 456 14.73 18.60 11.71
CA ARG A 456 15.63 19.70 11.32
C ARG A 456 16.58 20.09 12.46
N LEU A 457 17.78 20.53 12.09
CA LEU A 457 18.85 20.98 12.99
C LEU A 457 19.03 22.51 13.01
N GLY A 458 18.17 23.26 12.31
CA GLY A 458 18.40 24.68 12.00
C GLY A 458 19.39 24.88 10.84
N THR A 459 19.73 26.13 10.54
CA THR A 459 20.63 26.49 9.43
C THR A 459 22.11 26.33 9.80
N THR A 460 22.98 26.07 8.83
CA THR A 460 24.44 25.96 9.02
C THR A 460 24.98 27.14 9.84
N GLY A 461 25.48 26.88 11.04
CA GLY A 461 26.09 27.87 11.93
C GLY A 461 25.15 28.57 12.93
N ASN A 462 23.83 28.36 12.85
CA ASN A 462 22.87 28.88 13.84
C ASN A 462 21.66 27.93 14.02
N PRO A 463 21.71 27.02 15.00
CA PRO A 463 20.68 25.98 15.18
C PRO A 463 19.35 26.53 15.70
N ILE A 464 19.33 27.71 16.32
CA ILE A 464 18.14 28.28 16.97
C ILE A 464 17.40 29.25 16.04
N HIS A 465 18.06 29.81 15.02
CA HIS A 465 17.47 30.84 14.16
C HIS A 465 16.11 30.45 13.55
N ASP A 466 16.02 29.25 13.00
CA ASP A 466 14.79 28.72 12.39
C ASP A 466 13.63 28.64 13.42
N ILE A 467 13.95 28.21 14.63
CA ILE A 467 13.00 28.06 15.72
C ILE A 467 12.60 29.40 16.33
N LEU A 468 13.56 30.31 16.48
CA LEU A 468 13.28 31.68 16.93
C LEU A 468 12.33 32.38 15.95
N GLY A 469 12.58 32.28 14.64
CA GLY A 469 11.69 32.85 13.63
C GLY A 469 10.27 32.27 13.69
N THR A 470 10.18 30.94 13.85
CA THR A 470 8.88 30.25 14.02
C THR A 470 8.15 30.73 15.27
N ALA A 471 8.85 30.83 16.41
CA ALA A 471 8.26 31.26 17.68
C ALA A 471 7.80 32.73 17.65
N VAL A 472 8.53 33.61 16.98
CA VAL A 472 8.12 35.01 16.78
C VAL A 472 6.89 35.08 15.87
N GLY A 473 6.88 34.34 14.76
CA GLY A 473 5.72 34.27 13.87
C GLY A 473 4.47 33.78 14.60
N ALA A 474 4.59 32.67 15.33
CA ALA A 474 3.49 32.10 16.11
C ALA A 474 2.92 33.06 17.18
N GLY A 475 3.75 33.95 17.74
CA GLY A 475 3.33 34.91 18.76
C GLY A 475 2.72 36.21 18.22
N GLU A 476 3.05 36.59 16.99
CA GLU A 476 2.75 37.93 16.45
C GLU A 476 1.89 37.91 15.17
N MET A 477 1.75 36.76 14.50
CA MET A 477 1.07 36.62 13.22
C MET A 477 -0.06 35.57 13.30
N GLU A 478 -1.22 35.97 13.82
CA GLU A 478 -2.35 35.07 14.10
C GLU A 478 -2.87 34.30 12.87
N ASP A 479 -2.82 34.92 11.68
CA ASP A 479 -3.35 34.35 10.44
C ASP A 479 -2.31 33.55 9.62
N VAL A 480 -1.05 33.53 10.05
CA VAL A 480 0.03 32.86 9.32
C VAL A 480 0.26 31.46 9.87
N LEU A 481 0.00 30.44 9.06
CA LEU A 481 0.31 29.07 9.42
C LEU A 481 1.81 28.86 9.62
N TYR A 482 2.17 28.14 10.68
CA TYR A 482 3.55 27.80 11.00
C TYR A 482 3.68 26.32 11.36
N GLN A 483 4.88 25.76 11.19
CA GLN A 483 5.13 24.36 11.56
C GLN A 483 5.34 24.26 13.07
N HIS A 484 4.44 23.57 13.76
CA HIS A 484 4.65 23.14 15.14
C HIS A 484 5.88 22.23 15.22
N TYR A 485 6.55 22.26 16.37
CA TYR A 485 7.80 21.54 16.56
C TYR A 485 8.01 21.08 18.00
N ARG A 486 8.87 20.07 18.17
CA ARG A 486 9.40 19.68 19.48
C ARG A 486 10.88 19.26 19.38
N PRO A 487 11.72 19.64 20.37
CA PRO A 487 13.10 19.16 20.43
C PRO A 487 13.13 17.68 20.86
N VAL A 488 13.97 16.89 20.19
CA VAL A 488 14.14 15.45 20.43
C VAL A 488 15.62 15.05 20.34
N ASN A 489 16.00 14.01 21.07
CA ASN A 489 17.24 13.29 20.86
C ASN A 489 17.06 12.35 19.67
N LEU A 490 17.76 12.57 18.56
CA LEU A 490 17.66 11.72 17.38
C LEU A 490 18.75 10.65 17.36
N PHE A 491 18.33 9.40 17.20
CA PHE A 491 19.18 8.26 16.87
C PHE A 491 18.80 7.70 15.50
N ILE A 492 19.80 7.25 14.75
CA ILE A 492 19.58 6.44 13.55
C ILE A 492 20.35 5.13 13.72
N GLY A 493 19.60 4.02 13.81
CA GLY A 493 20.08 2.79 14.42
C GLY A 493 20.67 3.11 15.80
N ARG A 494 21.86 2.58 16.09
CA ARG A 494 22.52 2.80 17.39
C ARG A 494 23.22 4.16 17.53
N ALA A 495 23.44 4.90 16.45
CA ALA A 495 24.23 6.13 16.47
C ALA A 495 23.40 7.34 16.91
N PHE A 496 23.94 8.16 17.82
CA PHE A 496 23.36 9.44 18.21
C PHE A 496 23.70 10.51 17.16
N TYR A 497 22.68 11.16 16.62
CA TYR A 497 22.82 12.21 15.60
C TYR A 497 22.76 13.63 16.19
N GLY A 498 22.30 13.78 17.43
CA GLY A 498 22.18 15.06 18.11
C GLY A 498 20.75 15.43 18.46
N VAL A 499 20.59 16.67 18.93
CA VAL A 499 19.28 17.27 19.21
C VAL A 499 18.72 17.82 17.90
N TYR A 500 17.56 17.32 17.48
CA TYR A 500 16.82 17.80 16.32
C TYR A 500 15.49 18.39 16.77
N TYR A 501 14.91 19.25 15.94
CA TYR A 501 13.52 19.66 16.02
C TYR A 501 12.71 18.76 15.10
N LEU A 502 11.88 17.90 15.69
CA LEU A 502 10.80 17.21 14.99
C LEU A 502 9.72 18.24 14.67
N ARG A 503 9.26 18.31 13.42
CA ARG A 503 8.32 19.31 12.91
C ARG A 503 7.26 18.66 12.03
N GLU A 504 6.11 19.32 11.92
CA GLU A 504 5.16 19.06 10.84
C GLU A 504 5.86 19.16 9.48
N HIS A 505 5.39 18.43 8.47
CA HIS A 505 5.86 18.58 7.10
C HIS A 505 4.90 19.51 6.34
N VAL A 506 5.40 20.61 5.77
CA VAL A 506 4.56 21.49 4.94
C VAL A 506 4.27 20.82 3.60
N ASN A 507 3.07 20.29 3.47
CA ASN A 507 2.48 19.67 2.28
C ASN A 507 0.95 19.92 2.27
N ALA A 508 0.22 19.28 1.36
CA ALA A 508 -1.24 19.38 1.31
C ALA A 508 -1.90 18.91 2.62
N ASN A 509 -1.39 17.85 3.24
CA ASN A 509 -1.89 17.33 4.52
C ASN A 509 -1.78 18.37 5.64
N PHE A 510 -0.67 19.11 5.73
CA PHE A 510 -0.52 20.23 6.66
C PHE A 510 -1.60 21.30 6.45
N ILE A 511 -1.88 21.71 5.22
CA ILE A 511 -2.93 22.70 4.95
C ILE A 511 -4.30 22.18 5.37
N VAL A 512 -4.64 20.94 5.03
CA VAL A 512 -5.91 20.30 5.41
C VAL A 512 -6.05 20.14 6.92
N ASN A 513 -4.98 19.80 7.62
CA ASN A 513 -4.98 19.65 9.08
C ASN A 513 -5.26 20.97 9.80
N HIS A 514 -4.83 22.10 9.23
CA HIS A 514 -4.99 23.42 9.85
C HIS A 514 -6.27 24.16 9.37
N LEU A 515 -6.65 24.02 8.10
CA LEU A 515 -7.75 24.78 7.48
C LEU A 515 -8.97 23.93 7.09
N GLY A 516 -8.86 22.60 7.16
CA GLY A 516 -9.87 21.67 6.64
C GLY A 516 -9.85 21.52 5.12
N GLY A 517 -10.83 20.80 4.58
CA GLY A 517 -10.95 20.54 3.13
C GLY A 517 -10.34 19.19 2.71
N ALA A 518 -9.91 19.11 1.46
CA ALA A 518 -9.27 17.92 0.88
C ALA A 518 -7.97 18.28 0.17
N GLU A 519 -6.99 17.37 0.17
CA GLU A 519 -5.65 17.62 -0.37
C GLU A 519 -5.65 17.99 -1.86
N ASN A 520 -6.61 17.47 -2.64
CA ASN A 520 -6.77 17.80 -4.05
C ASN A 520 -7.33 19.21 -4.32
N GLN A 521 -7.63 19.98 -3.26
CA GLN A 521 -8.03 21.38 -3.33
C GLN A 521 -6.89 22.34 -2.95
N VAL A 522 -5.70 21.81 -2.63
CA VAL A 522 -4.57 22.60 -2.16
C VAL A 522 -3.58 22.84 -3.30
N ASP A 523 -3.37 24.11 -3.61
CA ASP A 523 -2.26 24.58 -4.44
C ASP A 523 -1.16 25.18 -3.54
N MET A 524 0.09 24.76 -3.75
CA MET A 524 1.24 25.36 -3.06
C MET A 524 2.23 25.89 -4.08
N VAL A 525 2.49 27.19 -4.01
CA VAL A 525 3.45 27.89 -4.87
C VAL A 525 4.64 28.36 -4.03
N TYR A 526 5.86 28.17 -4.52
CA TYR A 526 7.09 28.57 -3.82
C TYR A 526 7.58 29.94 -4.27
N CYS A 527 7.56 30.20 -5.58
CA CYS A 527 7.80 31.50 -6.18
C CYS A 527 6.93 31.63 -7.44
N VAL A 528 6.91 32.82 -8.06
CA VAL A 528 6.01 33.14 -9.19
C VAL A 528 5.96 32.05 -10.26
N ASP A 529 7.08 31.42 -10.56
CA ASP A 529 7.27 30.43 -11.62
C ASP A 529 7.44 28.99 -11.11
N GLU A 530 7.31 28.73 -9.81
CA GLU A 530 7.51 27.39 -9.23
C GLU A 530 6.32 26.94 -8.38
N THR A 531 5.52 26.02 -8.95
CA THR A 531 4.45 25.30 -8.24
C THR A 531 5.01 24.03 -7.61
N LYS A 532 4.69 23.79 -6.34
CA LYS A 532 5.09 22.59 -5.57
C LYS A 532 3.98 21.55 -5.52
N ILE A 533 2.72 21.98 -5.39
CA ILE A 533 1.53 21.12 -5.34
C ILE A 533 0.44 21.80 -6.16
N GLY A 534 -0.30 21.01 -6.93
CA GLY A 534 -1.46 21.49 -7.68
C GLY A 534 -1.09 22.39 -8.87
N SER A 535 -1.82 23.48 -9.05
CA SER A 535 -1.63 24.48 -10.12
C SER A 535 -1.16 25.83 -9.57
N GLY A 536 -0.35 26.53 -10.35
CA GLY A 536 0.05 27.91 -10.08
C GLY A 536 -0.77 28.96 -10.83
N ASP A 537 -1.80 28.54 -11.58
CA ASP A 537 -2.52 29.40 -12.53
C ASP A 537 -3.20 30.59 -11.84
N ASP A 538 -3.90 30.35 -10.72
CA ASP A 538 -4.60 31.40 -9.98
C ASP A 538 -3.62 32.42 -9.37
N TRP A 539 -2.49 31.93 -8.85
CA TRP A 539 -1.41 32.79 -8.34
C TRP A 539 -0.79 33.64 -9.46
N LEU A 540 -0.52 33.03 -10.62
CA LEU A 540 0.01 33.74 -11.79
C LEU A 540 -0.98 34.78 -12.31
N ALA A 541 -2.27 34.46 -12.34
CA ALA A 541 -3.32 35.40 -12.71
C ALA A 541 -3.35 36.60 -11.76
N LEU A 542 -3.29 36.36 -10.44
CA LEU A 542 -3.23 37.40 -9.42
C LEU A 542 -1.99 38.29 -9.56
N VAL A 543 -0.80 37.69 -9.70
CA VAL A 543 0.45 38.43 -9.89
C VAL A 543 0.41 39.28 -11.16
N ASN A 544 -0.08 38.73 -12.27
CA ASN A 544 -0.20 39.45 -13.53
C ASN A 544 -1.21 40.62 -13.41
N TYR A 545 -2.31 40.42 -12.68
CA TYR A 545 -3.25 41.50 -12.39
C TYR A 545 -2.56 42.65 -11.67
N CYS A 546 -1.85 42.37 -10.58
CA CYS A 546 -1.08 43.35 -9.81
C CYS A 546 0.00 44.07 -10.62
N GLN A 547 0.59 43.42 -11.63
CA GLN A 547 1.61 44.01 -12.49
C GLN A 547 1.04 44.91 -13.60
N THR A 548 -0.23 44.70 -13.97
CA THR A 548 -0.86 45.38 -15.11
C THR A 548 -1.90 46.43 -14.69
N HIS A 549 -2.22 46.53 -13.41
CA HIS A 549 -3.21 47.46 -12.84
C HIS A 549 -2.60 48.30 -11.72
N ASP A 550 -3.11 49.52 -11.53
CA ASP A 550 -2.69 50.41 -10.45
C ASP A 550 -3.47 50.09 -9.17
N LEU A 551 -2.80 49.53 -8.17
CA LEU A 551 -3.41 49.20 -6.88
C LEU A 551 -3.74 50.43 -6.01
N ALA A 552 -3.40 51.64 -6.44
CA ALA A 552 -3.96 52.86 -5.86
C ALA A 552 -5.45 53.06 -6.23
N ASP A 553 -5.94 52.38 -7.27
CA ASP A 553 -7.37 52.29 -7.58
C ASP A 553 -8.06 51.31 -6.63
N GLN A 554 -9.11 51.79 -5.95
CA GLN A 554 -9.82 51.00 -4.94
C GLN A 554 -10.45 49.73 -5.52
N ALA A 555 -10.97 49.75 -6.75
CA ALA A 555 -11.58 48.56 -7.34
C ALA A 555 -10.52 47.51 -7.69
N CYS A 556 -9.33 47.95 -8.11
CA CYS A 556 -8.19 47.05 -8.35
C CYS A 556 -7.67 46.45 -7.03
N TYR A 557 -7.59 47.27 -5.97
CA TYR A 557 -7.24 46.80 -4.63
C TYR A 557 -8.26 45.78 -4.10
N ASP A 558 -9.56 46.09 -4.18
CA ASP A 558 -10.63 45.21 -3.70
C ASP A 558 -10.65 43.86 -4.46
N HIS A 559 -10.32 43.86 -5.76
CA HIS A 559 -10.18 42.63 -6.54
C HIS A 559 -9.07 41.72 -6.01
N VAL A 560 -7.92 42.31 -5.65
CA VAL A 560 -6.79 41.57 -5.05
C VAL A 560 -7.14 41.11 -3.64
N ALA A 561 -7.72 41.98 -2.82
CA ALA A 561 -8.06 41.69 -1.43
C ALA A 561 -9.12 40.58 -1.26
N GLN A 562 -9.88 40.25 -2.32
CA GLN A 562 -10.79 39.10 -2.33
C GLN A 562 -10.09 37.76 -2.55
N GLN A 563 -8.83 37.76 -3.01
CA GLN A 563 -8.08 36.56 -3.40
C GLN A 563 -6.92 36.24 -2.46
N ILE A 564 -6.51 37.18 -1.61
CA ILE A 564 -5.42 37.02 -0.65
C ILE A 564 -5.86 37.54 0.73
N ASN A 565 -5.44 36.88 1.80
CA ASN A 565 -5.55 37.48 3.13
C ASN A 565 -4.52 38.61 3.24
N VAL A 566 -4.97 39.86 3.11
CA VAL A 566 -4.12 41.07 3.19
C VAL A 566 -3.62 41.39 4.60
N GLN A 567 -4.18 40.73 5.64
CA GLN A 567 -3.74 40.89 7.03
C GLN A 567 -2.61 39.92 7.41
N SER A 568 -2.45 38.83 6.65
CA SER A 568 -1.31 37.91 6.71
C SER A 568 -0.06 38.54 6.08
#